data_AF-A0A9D5IPJ4-F1
#
_entry.id   AF-A0A9D5IPJ4-F1
#
_cell.length_a   1.000
_cell.length_b   1.000
_cell.length_c   1.000
_cell.angle_alpha   90.00
_cell.angle_beta   90.00
_cell.angle_gamma   90.00
#
_symmetry.space_group_name_H-M   'P 1'
#
loop_
_entity.id
_entity.type
_entity.pdbx_description
1 polymer ?
#
loop_
_entity_poly.entity_id
_entity_poly.type
_entity_poly.pdbx_seq_one_letter_code
_entity_poly.pdbx_strand_id
1 'polypeptide(L)'
;SVASTAPFVGLFGTVWGIYHALLGIGAAGQVSIDQVAGPIGEALIMTALGLLVAIPAVLGYNALVRGNKGVSHQLNRFAHDLHAYFVTGARVTAGGDGKVLPMKKA
;
A
#
# COMPACT_ATOMS: atom_id res chain seq x y z
N SER A 1 -0.83 -2.18 8.41
CA SER A 1 -1.72 -3.32 8.76
C SER A 1 -3.17 -3.11 8.37
N VAL A 2 -3.76 -1.92 8.55
CA VAL A 2 -5.18 -1.66 8.16
C VAL A 2 -5.46 -1.98 6.69
N ALA A 3 -4.54 -1.62 5.80
CA ALA A 3 -4.69 -1.86 4.36
C ALA A 3 -4.82 -3.34 3.98
N SER A 4 -4.11 -4.23 4.67
CA SER A 4 -4.16 -5.67 4.41
C SER A 4 -5.32 -6.36 5.10
N THR A 5 -5.84 -5.81 6.21
CA THR A 5 -6.94 -6.41 6.97
C THR A 5 -8.31 -5.94 6.50
N ALA A 6 -8.44 -4.72 5.97
CA ALA A 6 -9.71 -4.12 5.57
C ALA A 6 -10.55 -4.96 4.57
N PRO A 7 -9.97 -5.62 3.55
CA PRO A 7 -10.75 -6.47 2.64
C PRO A 7 -11.39 -7.66 3.36
N PHE A 8 -10.68 -8.23 4.34
CA PHE A 8 -11.18 -9.35 5.13
C PHE A 8 -12.31 -8.94 6.07
N VAL A 9 -12.30 -7.70 6.56
CA VAL A 9 -13.43 -7.14 7.34
C VAL A 9 -14.68 -7.03 6.46
N GLY A 10 -14.54 -6.57 5.21
CA GLY A 10 -15.64 -6.54 4.25
C GLY A 10 -16.19 -7.93 3.90
N LEU A 11 -15.29 -8.90 3.64
CA LEU A 11 -15.64 -10.30 3.42
C LEU A 11 -16.34 -10.92 4.64
N PHE A 12 -15.86 -10.63 5.84
CA PHE A 12 -16.53 -11.09 7.06
C PHE A 12 -17.98 -10.59 7.14
N GLY A 13 -18.20 -9.30 6.82
CA GLY A 13 -19.54 -8.72 6.77
C GLY A 13 -20.47 -9.42 5.78
N THR A 14 -19.96 -9.83 4.61
CA THR A 14 -20.75 -10.58 3.63
C THR A 14 -21.13 -11.97 4.13
N VAL A 15 -20.17 -12.69 4.71
CA VAL A 15 -20.40 -14.03 5.25
C VAL A 15 -21.42 -13.98 6.38
N TRP A 16 -21.29 -13.01 7.29
CA TRP A 16 -22.23 -12.82 8.40
C TRP A 16 -23.64 -12.47 7.92
N GLY A 17 -23.77 -11.55 6.96
CA GLY A 17 -25.06 -11.13 6.41
C GLY A 17 -25.79 -12.26 5.68
N ILE A 18 -25.07 -13.00 4.82
CA ILE A 18 -25.62 -14.16 4.12
C ILE A 18 -26.01 -15.26 5.12
N TYR A 19 -25.20 -15.51 6.14
CA TYR A 19 -25.51 -16.47 7.20
C TYR A 19 -26.83 -16.12 7.91
N HIS A 20 -27.03 -14.86 8.29
CA HIS A 20 -28.26 -14.40 8.93
C HIS A 20 -29.48 -14.52 8.01
N ALA A 21 -29.33 -14.19 6.73
CA ALA A 21 -30.39 -14.34 5.74
C ALA A 21 -30.82 -15.81 5.59
N LEU A 22 -29.85 -16.72 5.49
CA LEU A 22 -30.11 -18.15 5.34
C LEU A 22 -30.76 -18.76 6.59
N LEU A 23 -30.43 -18.28 7.80
CA LEU A 23 -31.12 -18.68 9.02
C LEU A 23 -32.60 -18.26 9.00
N GLY A 24 -32.90 -17.02 8.59
CA GLY A 24 -34.28 -16.53 8.49
C GLY A 24 -35.10 -17.31 7.46
N ILE A 25 -34.52 -17.59 6.29
CA ILE A 25 -35.14 -18.40 5.24
C ILE A 25 -35.36 -19.85 5.69
N GLY A 26 -34.37 -20.43 6.39
CA GLY A 26 -34.47 -21.77 6.94
C GLY A 26 -35.60 -21.91 7.97
N ALA A 27 -35.84 -20.87 8.77
CA ALA A 27 -36.96 -20.82 9.71
C ALA A 27 -38.32 -20.65 9.01
N ALA A 28 -38.38 -19.94 7.88
CA ALA A 28 -39.60 -19.74 7.10
C ALA A 28 -40.03 -20.98 6.28
N GLY A 29 -39.11 -21.92 6.03
CA GLY A 29 -39.38 -23.20 5.35
C GLY A 29 -39.65 -23.11 3.83
N GLN A 30 -39.68 -21.91 3.26
CA GLN A 30 -39.92 -21.67 1.83
C GLN A 30 -38.97 -20.58 1.32
N VAL A 31 -38.31 -20.87 0.19
CA VAL A 31 -37.35 -19.97 -0.46
C VAL A 31 -38.05 -19.24 -1.60
N SER A 32 -37.97 -17.92 -1.63
CA SER A 32 -38.35 -17.11 -2.80
C SER A 32 -37.22 -16.14 -3.17
N ILE A 33 -37.16 -15.73 -4.44
CA ILE A 33 -36.13 -14.80 -4.96
C ILE A 33 -36.15 -13.47 -4.19
N ASP A 34 -37.33 -12.98 -3.81
CA ASP A 34 -37.47 -11.71 -3.09
C ASP A 34 -36.81 -11.76 -1.70
N GLN A 35 -36.78 -12.93 -1.07
CA GLN A 35 -36.17 -13.14 0.25
C GLN A 35 -34.63 -13.18 0.19
N VAL A 36 -34.03 -13.50 -0.96
CA VAL A 36 -32.57 -13.55 -1.13
C VAL A 36 -31.99 -12.29 -1.78
N ALA A 37 -32.79 -11.56 -2.57
CA ALA A 37 -32.31 -10.38 -3.31
C ALA A 37 -31.78 -9.25 -2.39
N GLY A 38 -32.48 -8.96 -1.29
CA GLY A 38 -32.07 -7.92 -0.34
C GLY A 38 -30.72 -8.20 0.33
N PRO A 39 -30.57 -9.32 1.05
CA PRO A 39 -29.33 -9.64 1.77
C PRO A 39 -28.09 -9.79 0.86
N ILE A 40 -28.27 -10.25 -0.38
CA ILE A 40 -27.18 -10.31 -1.36
C ILE A 40 -26.71 -8.89 -1.74
N GLY A 41 -27.65 -7.94 -1.91
CA GLY A 41 -27.31 -6.54 -2.16
C GLY A 41 -26.51 -5.91 -1.01
N GLU A 42 -26.92 -6.15 0.23
CA GLU A 42 -26.21 -5.66 1.42
C GLU A 42 -24.81 -6.26 1.54
N ALA A 43 -24.65 -7.55 1.23
CA ALA A 43 -23.36 -8.21 1.21
C ALA A 43 -22.40 -7.57 0.18
N LEU A 44 -22.88 -7.20 -1.01
CA LEU A 44 -22.03 -6.52 -2.00
C LEU A 44 -21.49 -5.18 -1.50
N ILE A 45 -22.32 -4.41 -0.77
CA ILE A 45 -21.91 -3.12 -0.18
C ILE A 45 -20.81 -3.34 0.86
N MET A 46 -20.90 -4.38 1.69
CA MET A 46 -19.87 -4.68 2.71
C MET A 46 -18.50 -4.95 2.09
N THR A 47 -18.46 -5.64 0.94
CA THR A 47 -17.21 -5.86 0.20
C THR A 47 -16.68 -4.54 -0.37
N ALA A 48 -17.56 -3.72 -0.95
CA ALA A 48 -17.20 -2.43 -1.51
C ALA A 48 -16.58 -1.51 -0.45
N LEU A 49 -17.12 -1.50 0.77
CA LEU A 49 -16.56 -0.74 1.89
C LEU A 49 -15.17 -1.24 2.31
N GLY A 50 -14.97 -2.56 2.35
CA GLY A 50 -13.65 -3.14 2.65
C GLY A 50 -12.57 -2.69 1.66
N LEU A 51 -12.92 -2.64 0.36
CA LEU A 51 -12.03 -2.14 -0.69
C LEU A 51 -11.84 -0.62 -0.63
N LEU A 52 -12.91 0.12 -0.35
CA LEU A 52 -12.88 1.58 -0.21
C LEU A 52 -11.90 2.02 0.89
N VAL A 53 -11.79 1.26 1.98
CA VAL A 53 -10.82 1.51 3.05
C VAL A 53 -9.42 1.00 2.69
N ALA A 54 -9.31 -0.16 2.04
CA ALA A 54 -8.02 -0.78 1.72
C ALA A 54 -7.18 0.03 0.72
N ILE A 55 -7.79 0.51 -0.37
CA ILE A 55 -7.07 1.13 -1.49
C ILE A 55 -6.35 2.43 -1.05
N PRO A 56 -7.01 3.41 -0.41
CA PRO A 56 -6.33 4.62 0.07
C PRO A 56 -5.25 4.30 1.11
N ALA A 57 -5.47 3.30 1.96
CA ALA A 57 -4.50 2.90 2.97
C ALA A 57 -3.21 2.33 2.34
N VAL A 58 -3.31 1.52 1.27
CA VAL A 58 -2.14 1.03 0.51
C VAL A 58 -1.40 2.20 -0.17
N LEU A 59 -2.14 3.11 -0.81
CA LEU A 59 -1.54 4.26 -1.50
C LEU A 59 -0.77 5.16 -0.52
N GLY A 60 -1.36 5.47 0.63
CA GLY A 60 -0.70 6.25 1.69
C GLY A 60 0.57 5.57 2.19
N TYR A 61 0.52 4.27 2.48
CA TYR A 61 1.69 3.49 2.88
C TYR A 61 2.81 3.54 1.83
N ASN A 62 2.47 3.35 0.55
CA ASN A 62 3.46 3.39 -0.53
C ASN A 62 4.10 4.78 -0.69
N ALA A 63 3.32 5.85 -0.53
CA ALA A 63 3.83 7.22 -0.58
C ALA A 63 4.83 7.48 0.57
N LEU A 64 4.50 7.07 1.79
CA LEU A 64 5.36 7.19 2.97
C LEU A 64 6.66 6.40 2.80
N VAL A 65 6.58 5.15 2.33
CA VAL A 65 7.77 4.30 2.07
C VAL A 65 8.68 4.94 1.03
N ARG A 66 8.11 5.51 -0.05
CA ARG A 66 8.90 6.21 -1.07
C ARG A 66 9.61 7.43 -0.49
N GLY A 67 8.93 8.22 0.33
CA GLY A 67 9.55 9.34 1.05
C GLY A 67 10.68 8.89 1.97
N ASN A 68 10.46 7.84 2.77
CA ASN A 68 11.46 7.32 3.70
C ASN A 68 12.74 6.85 2.98
N LYS A 69 12.60 6.17 1.84
CA LYS A 69 13.77 5.80 1.00
C LYS A 69 14.59 7.02 0.59
N GLY A 70 13.93 8.13 0.24
CA GLY A 70 14.61 9.39 -0.08
C GLY A 70 15.45 9.90 1.09
N VAL A 71 14.88 9.91 2.29
CA VAL A 71 15.60 10.33 3.51
C VAL A 71 16.75 9.40 3.83
N SER A 72 16.54 8.08 3.78
CA SER A 72 17.60 7.09 3.97
C SER A 72 18.74 7.25 2.97
N HIS A 73 18.44 7.55 1.70
CA HIS A 73 19.47 7.82 0.70
C HIS A 73 20.29 9.08 1.03
N GLN A 74 19.65 10.16 1.50
CA GLN A 74 20.36 11.37 1.89
C GLN A 74 21.27 11.13 3.10
N LEU A 75 20.78 10.40 4.11
CA LEU A 75 21.59 10.01 5.27
C LEU A 75 22.78 9.14 4.87
N ASN A 76 22.57 8.17 3.98
CA ASN A 76 23.65 7.32 3.48
C ASN A 76 24.70 8.12 2.70
N ARG A 77 24.27 9.08 1.86
CA ARG A 77 25.19 10.00 1.15
C ARG A 77 26.00 10.84 2.14
N PHE A 78 25.34 11.42 3.13
CA PHE A 78 26.02 12.20 4.17
C PHE A 78 27.04 11.36 4.94
N ALA A 79 26.70 10.12 5.31
CA ALA A 79 27.62 9.22 5.99
C ALA A 79 28.85 8.88 5.13
N HIS A 80 28.66 8.67 3.82
CA HIS A 80 29.77 8.44 2.89
C HIS A 80 30.67 9.67 2.76
N ASP A 81 30.09 10.88 2.63
CA ASP A 81 30.85 12.13 2.53
C ASP A 81 31.66 12.39 3.81
N LEU A 82 31.06 12.12 4.98
CA LEU A 82 31.73 12.25 6.28
C LEU A 82 32.88 11.24 6.42
N HIS A 83 32.66 9.98 6.06
CA HIS A 83 33.70 8.95 6.09
C HIS A 83 34.85 9.30 5.14
N ALA A 84 34.55 9.75 3.92
CA ALA A 84 35.56 10.17 2.97
C ALA A 84 36.36 11.39 3.48
N TYR A 85 35.70 12.35 4.14
CA TYR A 85 36.37 13.49 4.77
C TYR A 85 37.33 13.04 5.88
N PHE A 86 36.93 12.11 6.75
CA PHE A 86 37.80 11.60 7.82
C PHE A 86 38.99 10.80 7.30
N VAL A 87 38.81 10.02 6.22
CA VAL A 87 39.89 9.20 5.65
C VAL A 87 40.86 10.02 4.79
N THR A 88 40.35 10.99 4.02
CA THR A 88 41.17 11.73 3.03
C THR A 88 41.60 13.12 3.49
N GLY A 89 41.00 13.67 4.56
CA GLY A 89 41.29 15.02 5.08
C GLY A 89 40.78 16.17 4.22
N ALA A 90 40.17 15.90 3.06
CA ALA A 90 39.60 16.89 2.15
C ALA A 90 38.10 16.62 1.95
N ARG A 91 37.28 17.67 1.82
CA ARG A 91 35.88 17.48 1.44
C ARG A 91 35.82 16.90 0.04
N VAL A 92 35.17 15.74 -0.11
CA VAL A 92 34.78 15.22 -1.42
C VAL A 92 33.77 16.21 -2.02
N THR A 93 34.27 17.13 -2.84
CA THR A 93 33.42 18.06 -3.59
C THR A 93 32.87 17.28 -4.78
N ALA A 94 31.61 16.88 -4.71
CA ALA A 94 30.89 16.20 -5.80
C ALA A 94 30.58 17.13 -7.00
N GLY A 95 31.54 18.00 -7.36
CA GLY A 95 31.36 19.09 -8.33
C GLY A 95 32.60 19.34 -9.18
N GLY A 96 33.41 18.33 -9.43
CA GLY A 96 34.37 18.38 -10.53
C GLY A 96 33.58 18.16 -11.83
N ASP A 97 33.31 19.24 -12.55
CA ASP A 97 32.80 19.21 -13.93
C ASP A 97 33.77 18.36 -14.76
N GLY A 98 33.45 17.07 -14.90
CA GLY A 98 34.24 16.12 -15.64
C GLY A 98 34.12 16.45 -17.12
N LYS A 99 34.86 17.46 -17.59
CA LYS A 99 35.10 17.67 -19.01
C LYS A 99 35.83 16.44 -19.54
N VAL A 100 35.05 15.47 -20.00
CA VAL A 100 35.54 14.30 -20.72
C VAL A 100 36.03 14.82 -22.07
N LEU A 101 37.29 15.25 -22.11
CA LEU A 101 37.92 15.66 -23.36
C LEU A 101 38.18 14.39 -24.19
N PRO A 102 37.66 14.29 -25.42
CA PRO A 102 37.90 13.13 -26.26
C PRO A 102 39.40 13.06 -26.59
N MET A 103 39.99 11.87 -26.42
CA MET A 103 41.38 11.62 -26.76
C MET A 103 41.60 11.90 -28.24
N LYS A 104 42.47 12.87 -28.55
CA LYS A 104 42.89 13.16 -29.92
C LYS A 104 43.64 11.95 -30.46
N LYS A 105 43.02 11.28 -31.44
CA LYS A 105 43.64 10.17 -32.17
C LYS A 105 44.87 10.69 -32.89
N ALA A 106 46.04 10.13 -32.55
CA ALA A 106 47.29 10.30 -33.29
C ALA A 106 47.26 9.44 -34.55
#